data_AF-A0A1B7WGW9-F1
#
_entry.id   AF-A0A1B7WGW9-F1
#
_cell.length_a   1.000
_cell.length_b   1.000
_cell.length_c   1.000
_cell.angle_alpha   90.00
_cell.angle_beta   90.00
_cell.angle_gamma   90.00
#
_symmetry.space_group_name_H-M   'P 1'
#
loop_
_entity.id
_entity.type
_entity.pdbx_description
1 polymer ?
#
loop_
_entity_poly.entity_id
_entity_poly.type
_entity_poly.pdbx_seq_one_letter_code
_entity_poly.pdbx_strand_id
1 'polypeptide(L)'
;MAIQNGRTTAPAYVNKLPQGAQYALVPLLTVGDEVPLLQGTFGSFTTSDTDKFAFTGIPDGLGIYETATGYYVFVSHELGSSIKSDFSTTVTGQITGARVSLFQFDKDWKVIGGKNLIEKAIDSTGTELGKITFTT
;
A
#
# COMPACT_ATOMS: atom_id res chain seq x y z
N MET A 1 -10.76 4.36 -6.74
CA MET A 1 -10.87 5.78 -6.35
C MET A 1 -9.71 6.55 -6.96
N ALA A 2 -9.67 7.88 -6.84
CA ALA A 2 -8.66 8.70 -7.50
C ALA A 2 -7.65 9.26 -6.47
N ILE A 3 -6.37 9.09 -6.77
CA ILE A 3 -5.29 9.81 -6.10
C ILE A 3 -5.02 11.08 -6.90
N GLN A 4 -4.97 12.23 -6.23
CA GLN A 4 -4.61 13.51 -6.82
C GLN A 4 -3.47 14.14 -6.01
N ASN A 5 -2.40 14.54 -6.70
CA ASN A 5 -1.20 15.12 -6.07
C ASN A 5 -0.65 14.23 -4.93
N GLY A 6 -0.65 12.90 -5.16
CA GLY A 6 -0.12 11.89 -4.23
C GLY A 6 -0.95 11.65 -2.97
N ARG A 7 -2.22 12.07 -2.93
CA ARG A 7 -3.13 11.77 -1.82
C ARG A 7 -4.51 11.37 -2.34
N THR A 8 -5.22 10.59 -1.54
CA THR A 8 -6.60 10.23 -1.86
C THR A 8 -7.51 11.45 -1.90
N THR A 9 -8.45 11.47 -2.84
CA THR A 9 -9.54 12.46 -2.85
C THR A 9 -10.73 12.02 -1.99
N ALA A 10 -10.68 10.81 -1.42
CA ALA A 10 -11.75 10.34 -0.55
C ALA A 10 -11.76 11.12 0.78
N PRO A 11 -12.95 11.49 1.29
CA PRO A 11 -13.03 12.11 2.60
C PRO A 11 -12.61 11.13 3.69
N ALA A 12 -12.02 11.63 4.77
CA ALA A 12 -11.79 10.80 5.96
C ALA A 12 -13.11 10.46 6.65
N TYR A 13 -13.17 9.27 7.26
CA TYR A 13 -14.34 8.80 8.03
C TYR A 13 -14.46 9.43 9.42
N VAL A 14 -13.43 10.14 9.86
CA VAL A 14 -13.39 10.87 11.13
C VAL A 14 -14.31 12.11 11.09
N ASN A 15 -14.78 12.52 12.27
CA ASN A 15 -15.62 13.70 12.39
C ASN A 15 -14.92 14.96 11.87
N LYS A 16 -15.71 15.89 11.32
CA LYS A 16 -15.21 17.21 10.94
C LYS A 16 -14.60 17.89 12.16
N LEU A 17 -13.46 18.54 11.93
CA LEU A 17 -12.82 19.34 12.96
C LEU A 17 -13.71 20.54 13.34
N PRO A 18 -13.75 20.91 14.62
CA PRO A 18 -14.43 22.12 15.03
C PRO A 18 -13.78 23.34 14.39
N GLN A 19 -14.58 24.39 14.19
CA GLN A 19 -14.08 25.66 13.69
C GLN A 19 -12.97 26.20 14.60
N GLY A 20 -11.83 26.59 14.02
CA GLY A 20 -10.66 27.09 14.76
C GLY A 20 -9.71 26.00 15.26
N ALA A 21 -9.86 24.74 14.83
CA ALA A 21 -8.90 23.69 15.14
C ALA A 21 -7.47 24.07 14.68
N GLN A 22 -6.48 23.76 15.52
CA GLN A 22 -5.06 24.06 15.26
C GLN A 22 -4.33 22.95 14.46
N TYR A 23 -5.08 21.96 14.00
CA TYR A 23 -4.56 20.83 13.21
C TYR A 23 -5.50 20.56 12.03
N ALA A 24 -5.00 19.84 11.05
CA ALA A 24 -5.76 19.40 9.89
C ALA A 24 -5.69 17.87 9.79
N LEU A 25 -6.78 17.26 9.30
CA LEU A 25 -6.80 15.85 8.94
C LEU A 25 -6.63 15.76 7.44
N VAL A 26 -5.55 15.11 7.00
CA VAL A 26 -5.22 14.94 5.59
C VAL A 26 -5.31 13.45 5.26
N PRO A 27 -6.34 13.00 4.54
CA PRO A 27 -6.42 11.63 4.06
C PRO A 27 -5.23 11.35 3.13
N LEU A 28 -4.49 10.28 3.38
CA LEU A 28 -3.34 9.91 2.55
C LEU A 28 -3.71 8.87 1.50
N LEU A 29 -4.32 7.76 1.93
CA LEU A 29 -4.76 6.64 1.12
C LEU A 29 -6.08 6.11 1.68
N THR A 30 -6.86 5.43 0.83
CA THR A 30 -8.03 4.66 1.24
C THR A 30 -8.17 3.39 0.39
N VAL A 31 -9.06 2.51 0.80
CA VAL A 31 -9.37 1.25 0.11
C VAL A 31 -9.87 1.53 -1.31
N GLY A 32 -9.27 0.87 -2.29
CA GLY A 32 -9.59 1.04 -3.71
C GLY A 32 -8.81 2.18 -4.39
N ASP A 33 -7.91 2.86 -3.68
CA ASP A 33 -6.86 3.64 -4.32
C ASP A 33 -5.81 2.72 -4.95
N GLU A 34 -5.24 3.18 -6.05
CA GLU A 34 -4.12 2.52 -6.70
C GLU A 34 -2.96 3.48 -6.89
N VAL A 35 -1.77 3.01 -6.57
CA VAL A 35 -0.50 3.76 -6.68
C VAL A 35 0.42 3.04 -7.66
N PRO A 36 1.46 3.70 -8.21
CA PRO A 36 2.49 3.00 -8.97
C PRO A 36 3.08 1.83 -8.17
N LEU A 37 3.32 0.70 -8.84
CA LEU A 37 3.98 -0.45 -8.24
C LEU A 37 5.45 -0.12 -7.97
N LEU A 38 5.93 -0.37 -6.76
CA LEU A 38 7.35 -0.28 -6.43
C LEU A 38 8.11 -1.54 -6.85
N GLN A 39 9.20 -1.35 -7.59
CA GLN A 39 10.12 -2.38 -8.06
C GLN A 39 11.50 -2.19 -7.43
N GLY A 40 12.28 -3.28 -7.33
CA GLY A 40 13.60 -3.27 -6.69
C GLY A 40 13.57 -3.68 -5.21
N THR A 41 14.61 -3.29 -4.48
CA THR A 41 14.87 -3.71 -3.10
C THR A 41 14.68 -2.56 -2.11
N PHE A 42 14.49 -2.91 -0.83
CA PHE A 42 14.33 -1.93 0.25
C PHE A 42 15.50 -0.94 0.28
N GLY A 43 15.18 0.36 0.27
CA GLY A 43 16.15 1.45 0.20
C GLY A 43 16.53 1.90 -1.23
N SER A 44 16.09 1.19 -2.27
CA SER A 44 16.40 1.51 -3.67
C SER A 44 15.24 1.12 -4.61
N PHE A 45 14.05 1.64 -4.33
CA PHE A 45 12.87 1.38 -5.16
C PHE A 45 12.75 2.36 -6.34
N THR A 46 12.16 1.87 -7.42
CA THR A 46 11.65 2.66 -8.56
C THR A 46 10.16 2.39 -8.76
N THR A 47 9.44 3.34 -9.35
CA THR A 47 8.03 3.16 -9.72
C THR A 47 7.91 2.55 -11.10
N SER A 48 6.99 1.61 -11.28
CA SER A 48 6.56 1.17 -12.61
C SER A 48 5.71 2.25 -13.29
N ASP A 49 5.91 2.46 -14.58
CA ASP A 49 5.11 3.38 -15.40
C ASP A 49 3.78 2.78 -15.84
N THR A 50 3.67 1.45 -15.84
CA THR A 50 2.48 0.71 -16.31
C THR A 50 1.73 0.02 -15.19
N ASP A 51 2.46 -0.51 -14.21
CA ASP A 51 1.89 -1.36 -13.17
C ASP A 51 1.56 -0.58 -11.92
N LYS A 52 0.47 -0.98 -11.29
CA LYS A 52 -0.06 -0.40 -10.07
C LYS A 52 -0.12 -1.41 -8.95
N PHE A 53 -0.27 -0.89 -7.75
CA PHE A 53 -0.59 -1.62 -6.53
C PHE A 53 -1.82 -1.02 -5.87
N ALA A 54 -2.82 -1.84 -5.56
CA ALA A 54 -4.05 -1.41 -4.92
C ALA A 54 -3.93 -1.44 -3.39
N PHE A 55 -4.38 -0.35 -2.77
CA PHE A 55 -4.66 -0.32 -1.34
C PHE A 55 -5.96 -1.08 -1.08
N THR A 56 -5.91 -2.19 -0.35
CA THR A 56 -7.05 -3.10 -0.16
C THR A 56 -7.32 -3.40 1.30
N GLY A 57 -8.43 -4.09 1.58
CA GLY A 57 -8.76 -4.60 2.91
C GLY A 57 -8.91 -3.50 3.95
N ILE A 58 -8.83 -3.86 5.22
CA ILE A 58 -8.92 -2.89 6.32
C ILE A 58 -7.49 -2.56 6.75
N PRO A 59 -7.03 -1.30 6.64
CA PRO A 59 -5.73 -0.92 7.19
C PRO A 59 -5.78 -1.02 8.72
N ASP A 60 -4.83 -1.75 9.29
CA ASP A 60 -4.76 -2.02 10.73
C ASP A 60 -3.39 -1.58 11.27
N GLY A 61 -2.54 -2.52 11.72
CA GLY A 61 -1.21 -2.22 12.21
C GLY A 61 -0.34 -1.50 11.18
N LEU A 62 0.32 -0.43 11.62
CA LEU A 62 1.20 0.40 10.80
C LEU A 62 2.59 0.49 11.43
N GLY A 63 3.63 0.54 10.59
CA GLY A 63 5.00 0.84 10.97
C GLY A 63 5.61 1.88 10.05
N ILE A 64 6.46 2.76 10.56
CA ILE A 64 7.08 3.83 9.77
C ILE A 64 8.60 3.75 9.92
N TYR A 65 9.31 3.85 8.80
CA TYR A 65 10.76 4.04 8.75
C TYR A 65 11.06 5.33 7.99
N GLU A 66 11.67 6.29 8.67
CA GLU A 66 12.05 7.58 8.09
C GLU A 66 13.44 7.52 7.44
N THR A 67 13.57 8.13 6.28
CA THR A 67 14.85 8.35 5.59
C THR A 67 15.13 9.84 5.44
N ALA A 68 16.29 10.21 4.90
CA ALA A 68 16.58 11.60 4.57
C ALA A 68 15.59 12.20 3.54
N THR A 69 15.02 11.37 2.66
CA THR A 69 14.24 11.80 1.49
C THR A 69 12.74 11.50 1.60
N GLY A 70 12.30 10.75 2.59
CA GLY A 70 10.89 10.40 2.73
C GLY A 70 10.61 9.39 3.84
N TYR A 71 9.58 8.59 3.63
CA TYR A 71 9.09 7.59 4.57
C TYR A 71 8.77 6.28 3.85
N TYR A 72 9.10 5.16 4.49
CA TYR A 72 8.52 3.86 4.19
C TYR A 72 7.47 3.54 5.24
N VAL A 73 6.25 3.25 4.80
CA VAL A 73 5.13 2.90 5.67
C VAL A 73 4.74 1.46 5.40
N PHE A 74 4.86 0.64 6.43
CA PHE A 74 4.46 -0.76 6.46
C PHE A 74 3.01 -0.82 6.89
N VAL A 75 2.16 -1.49 6.12
CA VAL A 75 0.72 -1.55 6.37
C VAL A 75 0.27 -2.99 6.42
N SER A 76 -0.26 -3.39 7.57
CA SER A 76 -1.06 -4.61 7.69
C SER A 76 -2.45 -4.35 7.13
N HIS A 77 -2.89 -5.22 6.23
CA HIS A 77 -4.23 -5.23 5.66
C HIS A 77 -5.00 -6.40 6.26
N GLU A 78 -5.90 -6.11 7.20
CA GLU A 78 -6.80 -7.10 7.78
C GLU A 78 -7.85 -7.53 6.75
N LEU A 79 -7.92 -8.83 6.51
CA LEU A 79 -8.84 -9.51 5.62
C LEU A 79 -9.16 -10.89 6.20
N GLY A 80 -10.40 -11.35 6.06
CA GLY A 80 -10.79 -12.70 6.43
C GLY A 80 -10.00 -13.75 5.61
N SER A 81 -9.76 -14.93 6.21
CA SER A 81 -8.90 -15.97 5.64
C SER A 81 -9.34 -16.54 4.28
N SER A 82 -10.60 -16.34 3.89
CA SER A 82 -11.16 -16.77 2.60
C SER A 82 -11.33 -15.63 1.60
N ILE A 83 -11.08 -14.37 2.00
CA ILE A 83 -11.27 -13.21 1.13
C ILE A 83 -10.11 -13.11 0.15
N LYS A 84 -10.45 -13.02 -1.13
CA LYS A 84 -9.48 -12.76 -2.20
C LYS A 84 -9.51 -11.29 -2.57
N SER A 85 -8.33 -10.71 -2.72
CA SER A 85 -8.14 -9.33 -3.16
C SER A 85 -7.20 -9.30 -4.36
N ASP A 86 -7.57 -8.52 -5.38
CA ASP A 86 -6.70 -8.31 -6.53
C ASP A 86 -5.42 -7.57 -6.11
N PHE A 87 -4.37 -7.69 -6.93
CA PHE A 87 -3.18 -6.85 -6.79
C PHE A 87 -3.49 -5.40 -7.16
N SER A 88 -4.06 -5.22 -8.34
CA SER A 88 -4.52 -3.95 -8.91
C SER A 88 -5.27 -4.21 -10.21
N THR A 89 -5.76 -3.15 -10.84
CA THR A 89 -6.38 -3.18 -12.17
C THR A 89 -5.39 -3.48 -13.30
N THR A 90 -4.08 -3.35 -13.06
CA THR A 90 -3.04 -3.54 -14.08
C THR A 90 -2.22 -4.82 -13.86
N VAL A 91 -2.22 -5.38 -12.65
CA VAL A 91 -1.47 -6.60 -12.31
C VAL A 91 -2.47 -7.72 -12.05
N THR A 92 -2.43 -8.75 -12.91
CA THR A 92 -3.31 -9.92 -12.77
C THR A 92 -2.91 -10.78 -11.57
N GLY A 93 -3.90 -11.30 -10.86
CA GLY A 93 -3.70 -12.23 -9.75
C GLY A 93 -4.38 -11.75 -8.48
N GLN A 94 -4.47 -12.64 -7.49
CA GLN A 94 -5.15 -12.39 -6.23
C GLN A 94 -4.33 -12.87 -5.04
N ILE A 95 -4.41 -12.15 -3.93
CA ILE A 95 -3.93 -12.60 -2.62
C ILE A 95 -5.14 -13.03 -1.81
N THR A 96 -5.03 -14.20 -1.18
CA THR A 96 -6.04 -14.71 -0.24
C THR A 96 -5.62 -14.35 1.18
N GLY A 97 -6.55 -13.76 1.94
CA GLY A 97 -6.34 -13.42 3.35
C GLY A 97 -5.55 -12.12 3.57
N ALA A 98 -5.19 -11.90 4.83
CA ALA A 98 -4.45 -10.73 5.27
C ALA A 98 -3.06 -10.64 4.62
N ARG A 99 -2.55 -9.42 4.46
CA ARG A 99 -1.24 -9.16 3.84
C ARG A 99 -0.54 -7.98 4.48
N VAL A 100 0.78 -7.91 4.32
CA VAL A 100 1.58 -6.72 4.69
C VAL A 100 2.15 -6.11 3.42
N SER A 101 1.95 -4.81 3.26
CA SER A 101 2.49 -4.03 2.17
C SER A 101 3.48 -2.98 2.66
N LEU A 102 4.23 -2.41 1.71
CA LEU A 102 5.06 -1.23 1.90
C LEU A 102 4.61 -0.15 0.94
N PHE A 103 4.42 1.06 1.46
CA PHE A 103 4.22 2.28 0.68
C PHE A 103 5.39 3.23 0.90
N GLN A 104 5.80 3.91 -0.16
CA GLN A 104 6.79 4.97 -0.09
C GLN A 104 6.10 6.32 -0.20
N PHE A 105 6.45 7.24 0.69
CA PHE A 105 6.00 8.63 0.68
C PHE A 105 7.19 9.58 0.61
N ASP A 106 6.98 10.75 0.02
CA ASP A 106 7.91 11.87 0.14
C ASP A 106 7.77 12.58 1.52
N LYS A 107 8.60 13.61 1.75
CA LYS A 107 8.55 14.40 3.00
C LYS A 107 7.27 15.20 3.19
N ASP A 108 6.51 15.42 2.12
CA ASP A 108 5.22 16.08 2.17
C ASP A 108 4.06 15.07 2.33
N TRP A 109 4.32 13.80 2.62
CA TRP A 109 3.30 12.75 2.71
C TRP A 109 2.48 12.59 1.42
N LYS A 110 3.14 12.72 0.27
CA LYS A 110 2.60 12.29 -1.02
C LYS A 110 3.09 10.90 -1.33
N VAL A 111 2.16 10.00 -1.64
CA VAL A 111 2.52 8.63 -2.01
C VAL A 111 3.25 8.62 -3.34
N ILE A 112 4.38 7.91 -3.36
CA ILE A 112 5.20 7.67 -4.55
C ILE A 112 4.79 6.34 -5.19
N GLY A 113 4.61 5.30 -4.38
CA GLY A 113 4.21 3.97 -4.85
C GLY A 113 3.99 3.00 -3.70
N GLY A 114 3.60 1.77 -4.04
CA GLY A 114 3.43 0.69 -3.07
C GLY A 114 3.74 -0.68 -3.65
N LYS A 115 3.96 -1.66 -2.77
CA LYS A 115 4.14 -3.07 -3.14
C LYS A 115 3.73 -4.00 -2.00
N ASN A 116 3.46 -5.26 -2.33
CA ASN A 116 3.36 -6.30 -1.31
C ASN A 116 4.76 -6.63 -0.76
N LEU A 117 4.88 -6.92 0.53
CA LEU A 117 6.16 -7.36 1.11
C LEU A 117 6.35 -8.87 1.06
N ILE A 118 5.26 -9.64 1.05
CA ILE A 118 5.32 -11.09 0.88
C ILE A 118 5.22 -11.37 -0.61
N GLU A 119 6.36 -11.45 -1.28
CA GLU A 119 6.42 -11.79 -2.71
C GLU A 119 6.38 -13.31 -2.94
N LYS A 120 6.72 -14.09 -1.91
CA LYS A 120 6.75 -15.54 -1.93
C LYS A 120 6.37 -16.09 -0.56
N ALA A 121 5.31 -16.89 -0.50
CA ALA A 121 4.98 -17.69 0.67
C ALA A 121 5.47 -19.12 0.45
N ILE A 122 6.22 -19.66 1.40
CA ILE A 122 6.78 -21.02 1.34
C ILE A 122 6.38 -21.73 2.63
N ASP A 123 5.92 -22.97 2.54
CA ASP A 123 5.64 -23.78 3.72
C ASP A 123 6.93 -24.32 4.37
N SER A 124 6.78 -25.03 5.49
CA SER A 124 7.89 -25.64 6.22
C SER A 124 8.64 -26.73 5.44
N THR A 125 8.11 -27.15 4.29
CA THR A 125 8.72 -28.14 3.39
C THR A 125 9.41 -27.49 2.18
N GLY A 126 9.36 -26.16 2.07
CA GLY A 126 9.88 -25.44 0.91
C GLY A 126 8.93 -25.43 -0.29
N THR A 127 7.68 -25.88 -0.11
CA THR A 127 6.64 -25.80 -1.15
C THR A 127 6.09 -24.38 -1.20
N GLU A 128 6.09 -23.80 -2.40
CA GLU A 128 5.56 -22.47 -2.63
C GLU A 128 4.03 -22.47 -2.50
N LEU A 129 3.52 -21.79 -1.46
CA LEU A 129 2.10 -21.65 -1.16
C LEU A 129 1.41 -20.60 -2.03
N GLY A 130 2.20 -19.80 -2.75
CA GLY A 130 1.73 -18.79 -3.69
C GLY A 130 2.88 -17.89 -4.14
N LYS A 131 2.86 -17.56 -5.44
CA LYS A 131 3.87 -16.72 -6.09
C LYS A 131 3.31 -15.35 -6.41
N ILE A 132 4.02 -14.30 -6.02
CA ILE A 132 3.84 -12.95 -6.55
C ILE A 132 5.13 -12.62 -7.29
N THR A 133 5.32 -13.19 -8.47
CA THR A 133 6.48 -12.83 -9.29
C THR A 133 6.20 -11.50 -9.96
N PHE A 134 7.03 -10.51 -9.66
CA PHE A 134 7.26 -9.41 -10.57
C PHE A 134 8.54 -9.73 -11.34
N THR A 135 8.40 -10.23 -12.56
CA THR A 135 9.53 -10.31 -13.48
C THR A 135 9.89 -8.90 -13.92
N THR A 136 11.11 -8.48 -13.59
CA THR A 136 11.76 -7.27 -14.11
C THR A 136 11.80 -7.26 -15.63
#